data_AF-A0A0F9CVC6-F1
#
_entry.id   AF-A0A0F9CVC6-F1
#
_cell.length_a   1.000
_cell.length_b   1.000
_cell.length_c   1.000
_cell.angle_alpha   90.00
_cell.angle_beta   90.00
_cell.angle_gamma   90.00
#
_symmetry.space_group_name_H-M   'P 1'
#
loop_
_entity.id
_entity.type
_entity.pdbx_description
1 polymer ?
#
loop_
_entity_poly.entity_id
_entity_poly.type
_entity_poly.pdbx_seq_one_letter_code
_entity_poly.pdbx_strand_id
1 'polypeptide(L)'
;MPKKYVVFFKTIGRSWFLILVLIIVILAIFNLIAAIWLAGITLVLFLFSYVPRVFFKNKLSRFLSKYDKIEDDSIAKNLRKPVSKIREEMFELSKNQGKKKWLIVFLNKQYIYYHQKTIETFKEVYGKGFSEKELLDKLKDYKITTRSEIKCITDSLVKLERLSHRETSVKDRREQQRFT
;
A
#
# COMPACT_ATOMS: atom_id res chain seq x y z
N MET A 1 -7.73 14.63 -24.64
CA MET A 1 -6.72 13.61 -25.01
C MET A 1 -5.36 14.05 -24.51
N PRO A 2 -4.62 13.26 -23.71
CA PRO A 2 -3.26 13.63 -23.33
C PRO A 2 -2.37 13.67 -24.57
N LYS A 3 -1.64 14.78 -24.76
CA LYS A 3 -0.75 15.00 -25.91
C LYS A 3 0.25 13.83 -26.00
N LYS A 4 0.43 13.24 -27.20
CA LYS A 4 1.28 12.05 -27.46
C LYS A 4 2.69 12.14 -26.84
N TYR A 5 3.25 13.34 -26.74
CA TYR A 5 4.54 13.61 -26.09
C TYR A 5 4.59 13.20 -24.61
N VAL A 6 3.51 13.37 -23.83
CA VAL A 6 3.49 13.04 -22.40
C VAL A 6 3.61 11.53 -22.18
N VAL A 7 3.07 10.71 -23.08
CA VAL A 7 3.21 9.25 -23.06
C VAL A 7 4.63 8.84 -23.47
N PHE A 8 5.20 9.52 -24.48
CA PHE A 8 6.57 9.30 -24.93
C PHE A 8 7.61 9.61 -23.84
N PHE A 9 7.46 10.74 -23.12
CA PHE A 9 8.30 11.09 -21.96
C PHE A 9 8.14 10.10 -20.80
N LYS A 10 6.96 9.50 -20.61
CA LYS A 10 6.72 8.49 -19.57
C LYS A 10 7.42 7.16 -19.87
N THR A 11 7.55 6.80 -21.15
CA THR A 11 8.29 5.62 -21.63
C THR A 11 9.81 5.87 -21.66
N ILE A 12 10.24 7.08 -22.00
CA ILE A 12 11.65 7.51 -22.03
C ILE A 12 12.31 7.56 -20.66
N GLY A 13 11.53 7.70 -19.58
CA GLY A 13 12.07 7.93 -18.23
C GLY A 13 13.01 6.84 -17.69
N ARG A 14 12.92 5.58 -18.16
CA ARG A 14 13.87 4.51 -17.78
C ARG A 14 14.87 4.18 -18.89
N SER A 15 14.48 4.28 -20.15
CA SER A 15 15.33 3.92 -21.29
C SER A 15 16.40 4.97 -21.60
N TRP A 16 16.21 6.24 -21.20
CA TRP A 16 17.26 7.25 -21.37
C TRP A 16 18.55 6.89 -20.62
N PHE A 17 18.45 6.17 -19.49
CA PHE A 17 19.60 5.72 -18.73
C PHE A 17 20.44 4.71 -19.51
N LEU A 18 19.83 3.83 -20.30
CA LEU A 18 20.56 2.89 -21.17
C LEU A 18 21.31 3.62 -22.29
N ILE A 19 20.70 4.64 -22.88
CA ILE A 19 21.34 5.50 -23.89
C ILE A 19 22.53 6.25 -23.27
N LEU A 20 22.36 6.74 -22.03
CA LEU A 20 23.40 7.46 -21.31
C LEU A 20 24.58 6.55 -20.94
N VAL A 21 24.31 5.32 -20.50
CA VAL A 21 25.33 4.30 -20.25
C VAL A 21 26.11 3.97 -21.53
N LEU A 22 25.42 3.83 -22.67
CA LEU A 22 26.06 3.60 -23.97
C LEU A 22 27.00 4.75 -24.35
N ILE A 23 26.59 6.00 -24.14
CA ILE A 23 27.41 7.20 -24.41
C ILE A 23 28.65 7.22 -23.50
N ILE A 24 28.51 6.85 -22.22
CA ILE A 24 29.64 6.75 -21.28
C ILE A 24 30.65 5.70 -21.75
N VAL A 25 30.19 4.55 -22.24
CA VAL A 25 31.06 3.48 -22.77
C VAL A 25 31.82 3.96 -24.01
N ILE A 26 31.18 4.69 -24.92
CA ILE A 26 31.84 5.27 -26.09
C ILE A 26 32.89 6.31 -25.67
N LEU A 27 32.57 7.19 -24.72
CA LEU A 27 33.49 8.20 -24.21
C LEU A 27 34.70 7.62 -23.46
N ALA A 28 34.53 6.46 -22.81
CA ALA A 28 35.62 5.77 -22.12
C ALA A 28 36.76 5.35 -23.07
N ILE A 29 36.46 5.15 -24.35
CA ILE A 29 37.46 4.82 -25.39
C ILE A 29 38.36 6.04 -25.69
N PHE A 30 37.82 7.26 -25.60
CA PHE A 30 38.54 8.50 -25.92
C PHE A 30 39.23 9.12 -24.71
N ASN A 31 38.58 9.12 -23.54
CA ASN A 31 39.13 9.68 -22.31
C ASN A 31 38.55 9.00 -21.08
N LEU A 32 39.34 8.10 -20.49
CA LEU A 32 38.95 7.31 -19.32
C LEU A 32 38.59 8.19 -18.11
N ILE A 33 39.36 9.26 -17.87
CA ILE A 33 39.16 10.15 -16.71
C ILE A 33 37.82 10.88 -16.82
N ALA A 34 37.52 11.44 -18.00
CA ALA A 34 36.25 12.13 -18.25
C ALA A 34 35.06 11.16 -18.13
N ALA A 35 35.20 9.93 -18.61
CA ALA A 35 34.15 8.92 -18.51
C ALA A 35 33.86 8.51 -17.06
N ILE A 36 34.88 8.38 -16.21
CA ILE A 36 34.73 8.07 -14.77
C ILE A 36 33.93 9.19 -14.06
N TRP A 37 34.28 10.46 -14.30
CA TRP A 37 33.56 11.60 -13.71
C TRP A 37 32.09 11.65 -14.17
N LEU A 38 31.83 11.43 -15.46
CA LEU A 38 30.48 11.37 -16.01
C LEU A 38 29.67 10.20 -15.46
N ALA A 39 30.28 9.02 -15.31
CA ALA A 39 29.64 7.86 -14.67
C ALA A 39 29.26 8.14 -13.21
N GLY A 40 30.15 8.80 -12.45
CA GLY A 40 29.86 9.19 -11.08
C GLY A 40 28.66 10.15 -10.98
N ILE A 41 28.66 11.22 -11.78
CA ILE A 41 27.57 12.21 -11.79
C ILE A 41 26.24 11.58 -12.20
N THR A 42 26.26 10.71 -13.23
CA THR A 42 25.05 10.08 -13.75
C THR A 42 24.47 9.04 -12.80
N LEU A 43 25.32 8.29 -12.09
CA LEU A 43 24.89 7.41 -11.00
C LEU A 43 24.22 8.22 -9.88
N VAL A 44 24.81 9.35 -9.49
CA VAL A 44 24.25 10.24 -8.47
C VAL A 44 22.90 10.80 -8.91
N LEU A 45 22.79 11.34 -10.13
CA LEU A 45 21.52 11.83 -10.69
C LEU A 45 20.47 10.73 -10.79
N PHE A 46 20.87 9.51 -11.17
CA PHE A 46 19.99 8.36 -11.22
C PHE A 46 19.44 8.02 -9.84
N LEU A 47 20.27 7.99 -8.79
CA LEU A 47 19.82 7.79 -7.42
C LEU A 47 18.89 8.91 -6.95
N PHE A 48 19.23 10.17 -7.24
CA PHE A 48 18.36 11.32 -6.93
C PHE A 48 16.99 11.23 -7.61
N SER A 49 16.89 10.61 -8.80
CA SER A 49 15.60 10.42 -9.47
C SER A 49 14.60 9.56 -8.68
N TYR A 50 15.07 8.67 -7.79
CA TYR A 50 14.22 7.83 -6.94
C TYR A 50 13.76 8.53 -5.65
N VAL A 51 14.48 9.56 -5.20
CA VAL A 51 14.22 10.27 -3.94
C VAL A 51 12.78 10.84 -3.87
N PRO A 52 12.24 11.53 -4.91
CA PRO A 52 10.88 12.05 -4.87
C PRO A 52 9.80 10.98 -4.70
N ARG A 53 10.02 9.78 -5.23
CA ARG A 53 9.07 8.66 -5.13
C ARG A 53 9.04 8.11 -3.70
N VAL A 54 10.21 7.87 -3.11
CA VAL A 54 10.32 7.37 -1.73
C VAL A 54 9.74 8.39 -0.75
N PHE A 55 10.06 9.67 -0.93
CA PHE A 55 9.53 10.75 -0.09
C PHE A 55 7.99 10.81 -0.17
N PHE A 56 7.42 10.66 -1.37
CA PHE A 56 5.97 10.65 -1.55
C PHE A 56 5.31 9.46 -0.86
N LYS A 57 5.85 8.26 -0.99
CA LYS A 57 5.33 7.05 -0.31
C LYS A 57 5.27 7.24 1.21
N ASN A 58 6.33 7.78 1.79
CA ASN A 58 6.38 8.05 3.23
C ASN A 58 5.37 9.13 3.65
N LYS A 59 5.25 10.20 2.86
CA LYS A 59 4.26 11.26 3.11
C LYS A 59 2.82 10.73 3.03
N LEU A 60 2.51 9.92 2.02
CA LEU A 60 1.19 9.31 1.85
C LEU A 60 0.86 8.38 3.02
N SER A 61 1.78 7.48 3.39
CA SER A 61 1.59 6.58 4.54
C SER A 61 1.32 7.33 5.85
N ARG A 62 2.11 8.38 6.14
CA ARG A 62 1.92 9.24 7.32
C ARG A 62 0.62 10.06 7.27
N PHE A 63 0.16 10.41 6.07
CA PHE A 63 -1.11 11.10 5.90
C PHE A 63 -2.27 10.16 6.19
N LEU A 64 -2.24 8.94 5.62
CA LEU A 64 -3.29 7.93 5.82
C LEU A 64 -3.44 7.52 7.28
N SER A 65 -2.35 7.43 8.04
CA SER A 65 -2.40 7.07 9.46
C SER A 65 -3.14 8.09 10.35
N LYS A 66 -3.57 9.23 9.81
CA LYS A 66 -4.36 10.24 10.54
C LYS A 66 -5.87 10.12 10.32
N TYR A 67 -6.29 9.30 9.37
CA TYR A 67 -7.69 9.18 8.96
C TYR A 67 -8.12 7.72 9.05
N ASP A 68 -9.30 7.47 9.60
CA ASP A 68 -9.89 6.13 9.58
C ASP A 68 -10.45 5.78 8.19
N LYS A 69 -11.12 6.75 7.53
CA LYS A 69 -11.74 6.59 6.20
C LYS A 69 -11.48 7.83 5.35
N ILE A 70 -11.10 7.65 4.08
CA ILE A 70 -10.81 8.77 3.18
C ILE A 70 -10.97 8.40 1.70
N GLU A 71 -11.45 9.37 0.91
CA GLU A 71 -11.59 9.25 -0.55
C GLU A 71 -10.31 9.62 -1.29
N ASP A 72 -10.12 9.03 -2.47
CA ASP A 72 -8.98 9.31 -3.36
C ASP A 72 -8.92 10.78 -3.79
N ASP A 73 -10.06 11.41 -4.07
CA ASP A 73 -10.15 12.83 -4.40
C ASP A 73 -9.71 13.73 -3.23
N SER A 74 -10.06 13.35 -2.01
CA SER A 74 -9.67 14.07 -0.80
C SER A 74 -8.17 13.94 -0.52
N ILE A 75 -7.59 12.75 -0.73
CA ILE A 75 -6.14 12.55 -0.67
C ILE A 75 -5.43 13.39 -1.75
N ALA A 76 -5.94 13.36 -2.98
CA ALA A 76 -5.37 14.07 -4.13
C ALA A 76 -5.30 15.58 -3.91
N LYS A 77 -6.40 16.18 -3.41
CA LYS A 77 -6.47 17.61 -3.04
C LYS A 77 -5.44 17.96 -1.97
N ASN A 78 -5.40 17.19 -0.87
CA ASN A 78 -4.50 17.47 0.26
C ASN A 78 -3.02 17.30 -0.09
N LEU A 79 -2.68 16.29 -0.89
CA LEU A 79 -1.30 16.04 -1.30
C LEU A 79 -0.87 16.81 -2.54
N ARG A 80 -1.79 17.58 -3.15
CA ARG A 80 -1.61 18.30 -4.43
C ARG A 80 -1.04 17.37 -5.50
N LYS A 81 -1.62 16.17 -5.64
CA LYS A 81 -1.24 15.17 -6.64
C LYS A 81 -2.44 14.74 -7.49
N PRO A 82 -2.22 14.31 -8.74
CA PRO A 82 -3.29 13.73 -9.55
C PRO A 82 -3.90 12.50 -8.88
N VAL A 83 -5.22 12.35 -8.99
CA VAL A 83 -5.97 11.20 -8.46
C VAL A 83 -5.43 9.88 -9.00
N SER A 84 -5.03 9.83 -10.28
CA SER A 84 -4.40 8.65 -10.89
C SER A 84 -3.14 8.19 -10.15
N LYS A 85 -2.29 9.15 -9.73
CA LYS A 85 -1.08 8.86 -8.96
C LYS A 85 -1.40 8.38 -7.55
N ILE A 86 -2.45 8.92 -6.93
CA ILE A 86 -2.92 8.43 -5.63
C ILE A 86 -3.39 6.99 -5.74
N ARG A 87 -4.24 6.68 -6.73
CA ARG A 87 -4.76 5.32 -6.94
C ARG A 87 -3.65 4.30 -7.17
N GLU A 88 -2.66 4.64 -7.99
CA GLU A 88 -1.49 3.80 -8.26
C GLU A 88 -0.71 3.50 -6.98
N GLU A 89 -0.38 4.53 -6.20
CA GLU A 89 0.40 4.37 -4.96
C GLU A 89 -0.42 3.69 -3.85
N MET A 90 -1.74 3.92 -3.77
CA MET A 90 -2.63 3.21 -2.84
C MET A 90 -2.76 1.73 -3.18
N PHE A 91 -2.79 1.38 -4.46
CA PHE A 91 -2.79 -0.02 -4.91
C PHE A 91 -1.48 -0.73 -4.60
N GLU A 92 -0.35 -0.06 -4.83
CA GLU A 92 0.97 -0.56 -4.44
C GLU A 92 1.09 -0.72 -2.92
N LEU A 93 0.58 0.24 -2.15
CA LEU A 93 0.53 0.15 -0.70
C LEU A 93 -0.36 -1.00 -0.25
N SER A 94 -1.52 -1.23 -0.88
CA SER A 94 -2.46 -2.25 -0.44
C SER A 94 -1.97 -3.68 -0.66
N LYS A 95 -1.13 -3.89 -1.69
CA LYS A 95 -0.45 -5.18 -1.95
C LYS A 95 0.68 -5.45 -0.96
N ASN A 96 1.45 -4.43 -0.60
CA ASN A 96 2.70 -4.57 0.16
C ASN A 96 2.50 -4.41 1.67
N GLN A 97 1.46 -5.05 2.23
CA GLN A 97 1.06 -4.92 3.64
C GLN A 97 1.32 -6.17 4.50
N GLY A 98 1.92 -7.22 3.94
CA GLY A 98 2.12 -8.51 4.64
C GLY A 98 2.89 -8.35 5.97
N LYS A 99 3.92 -7.51 5.99
CA LYS A 99 4.76 -7.23 7.18
C LYS A 99 4.32 -5.98 7.97
N LYS A 100 3.24 -5.30 7.56
CA LYS A 100 2.80 -4.06 8.21
C LYS A 100 1.85 -4.38 9.35
N LYS A 101 1.91 -3.59 10.43
CA LYS A 101 1.02 -3.77 11.60
C LYS A 101 -0.39 -3.23 11.34
N TRP A 102 -0.52 -2.27 10.45
CA TRP A 102 -1.79 -1.69 9.97
C TRP A 102 -2.32 -2.42 8.72
N LEU A 103 -3.55 -2.11 8.32
CA LEU A 103 -4.18 -2.63 7.10
C LEU A 103 -4.99 -1.53 6.42
N ILE A 104 -4.79 -1.37 5.11
CA ILE A 104 -5.57 -0.52 4.23
C ILE A 104 -6.45 -1.41 3.37
N VAL A 105 -7.73 -1.07 3.34
CA VAL A 105 -8.75 -1.74 2.53
C VAL A 105 -9.46 -0.70 1.67
N PHE A 106 -9.83 -1.05 0.45
CA PHE A 106 -10.66 -0.21 -0.41
C PHE A 106 -12.07 -0.78 -0.46
N LEU A 107 -13.05 -0.01 0.03
CA LEU A 107 -14.45 -0.42 0.10
C LEU A 107 -15.35 0.79 -0.17
N ASN A 108 -16.43 0.61 -0.93
CA ASN A 108 -17.41 1.67 -1.21
C ASN A 108 -16.80 2.98 -1.74
N LYS A 109 -15.80 2.89 -2.64
CA LYS A 109 -15.06 4.03 -3.20
C LYS A 109 -14.20 4.80 -2.18
N GLN A 110 -14.00 4.26 -0.98
CA GLN A 110 -13.20 4.88 0.07
C GLN A 110 -12.08 3.94 0.51
N TYR A 111 -10.96 4.52 0.92
CA TYR A 111 -9.90 3.81 1.61
C TYR A 111 -10.16 3.85 3.10
N ILE A 112 -10.12 2.68 3.73
CA ILE A 112 -10.27 2.50 5.17
C ILE A 112 -8.91 2.07 5.72
N TYR A 113 -8.42 2.82 6.71
CA TYR A 113 -7.18 2.54 7.40
C TYR A 113 -7.47 1.93 8.77
N TYR A 114 -7.10 0.67 8.94
CA TYR A 114 -7.20 -0.03 10.22
C TYR A 114 -5.85 0.03 10.94
N HIS A 115 -5.88 0.65 12.11
CA HIS A 115 -4.74 0.73 13.01
C HIS A 115 -4.35 -0.65 13.54
N GLN A 116 -3.11 -0.75 14.03
CA GLN A 116 -2.58 -1.98 14.64
C GLN A 116 -3.52 -2.56 15.71
N LYS A 117 -4.01 -1.71 16.63
CA LYS A 117 -4.92 -2.13 17.70
C LYS A 117 -6.19 -2.81 17.15
N THR A 118 -6.81 -2.21 16.13
CA THR A 118 -7.99 -2.79 15.47
C THR A 118 -7.70 -4.16 14.87
N ILE A 119 -6.54 -4.32 14.22
CA ILE A 119 -6.16 -5.59 13.58
C ILE A 119 -5.80 -6.66 14.61
N GLU A 120 -5.15 -6.30 15.71
CA GLU A 120 -4.84 -7.23 16.81
C GLU A 120 -6.12 -7.73 17.47
N THR A 121 -7.03 -6.83 17.85
CA THR A 121 -8.33 -7.21 18.39
C THR A 121 -9.15 -8.03 17.40
N PHE A 122 -9.12 -7.68 16.11
CA PHE A 122 -9.78 -8.47 15.07
C PHE A 122 -9.25 -9.91 15.05
N LYS A 123 -7.93 -10.10 15.03
CA LYS A 123 -7.31 -11.44 15.02
C LYS A 123 -7.67 -12.24 16.27
N GLU A 124 -7.65 -11.61 17.43
CA GLU A 124 -8.00 -12.26 18.71
C GLU A 124 -9.46 -12.74 18.70
N VAL A 125 -10.40 -11.88 18.32
CA VAL A 125 -11.82 -12.22 18.28
C VAL A 125 -12.09 -13.24 17.17
N TYR A 126 -11.41 -13.15 16.04
CA TYR A 126 -11.51 -14.14 14.96
C TYR A 126 -10.98 -15.52 15.37
N GLY A 127 -9.85 -15.57 16.07
CA GLY A 127 -9.22 -16.80 16.57
C GLY A 127 -10.12 -17.58 17.52
N LYS A 128 -10.82 -16.86 18.40
CA LYS A 128 -11.82 -17.39 19.35
C LYS A 128 -13.10 -17.94 18.68
N GLY A 129 -13.18 -18.02 17.35
CA GLY A 129 -14.31 -18.62 16.64
C GLY A 129 -15.59 -17.77 16.62
N PHE A 130 -15.48 -16.45 16.74
CA PHE A 130 -16.63 -15.55 16.64
C PHE A 130 -17.25 -15.55 15.24
N SER A 131 -18.59 -15.47 15.18
CA SER A 131 -19.32 -15.32 13.92
C SER A 131 -19.25 -13.88 13.41
N GLU A 132 -19.54 -13.63 12.12
CA GLU A 132 -19.49 -12.27 11.54
C GLU A 132 -20.37 -11.26 12.30
N LYS A 133 -21.53 -11.70 12.81
CA LYS A 133 -22.44 -10.85 13.59
C LYS A 133 -21.81 -10.44 14.92
N GLU A 134 -21.16 -11.38 15.60
CA GLU A 134 -20.53 -11.11 16.89
C GLU A 134 -19.22 -10.34 16.74
N LEU A 135 -18.47 -10.60 15.67
CA LEU A 135 -17.32 -9.80 15.27
C LEU A 135 -17.72 -8.35 15.05
N LEU A 136 -18.81 -8.13 14.30
CA LEU A 136 -19.34 -6.79 14.09
C LEU A 136 -19.70 -6.13 15.42
N ASP A 137 -20.38 -6.84 16.31
CA ASP A 137 -20.81 -6.28 17.60
C ASP A 137 -19.63 -5.89 18.50
N LYS A 138 -18.60 -6.76 18.60
CA LYS A 138 -17.38 -6.50 19.38
C LYS A 138 -16.46 -5.45 18.78
N LEU A 139 -16.55 -5.21 17.47
CA LEU A 139 -15.66 -4.29 16.76
C LEU A 139 -16.31 -2.94 16.44
N LYS A 140 -17.54 -2.70 16.91
CA LYS A 140 -18.22 -1.40 16.81
C LYS A 140 -17.38 -0.26 17.39
N ASP A 141 -16.73 -0.49 18.53
CA ASP A 141 -15.87 0.50 19.20
C ASP A 141 -14.65 0.90 18.36
N TYR A 142 -14.26 0.05 17.40
CA TYR A 142 -13.16 0.29 16.46
C TYR A 142 -13.64 0.87 15.13
N LYS A 143 -14.85 1.46 15.09
CA LYS A 143 -15.47 2.07 13.91
C LYS A 143 -15.69 1.11 12.74
N ILE A 144 -15.75 -0.19 13.03
CA ILE A 144 -16.18 -1.22 12.08
C ILE A 144 -17.70 -1.34 12.20
N THR A 145 -18.38 -0.99 11.13
CA THR A 145 -19.83 -0.71 11.12
C THR A 145 -20.62 -1.66 10.23
N THR A 146 -19.96 -2.34 9.28
CA THR A 146 -20.65 -3.19 8.32
C THR A 146 -20.07 -4.60 8.26
N ARG A 147 -20.92 -5.58 7.90
CA ARG A 147 -20.46 -6.94 7.61
C ARG A 147 -19.51 -6.99 6.41
N SER A 148 -19.71 -6.10 5.45
CA SER A 148 -18.83 -5.95 4.29
C SER A 148 -17.41 -5.55 4.71
N GLU A 149 -17.26 -4.67 5.71
CA GLU A 149 -15.96 -4.34 6.29
C GLU A 149 -15.29 -5.57 6.93
N ILE A 150 -16.04 -6.34 7.75
CA ILE A 150 -15.54 -7.57 8.37
C ILE A 150 -15.07 -8.58 7.32
N LYS A 151 -15.88 -8.83 6.29
CA LYS A 151 -15.52 -9.72 5.20
C LYS A 151 -14.27 -9.23 4.47
N CYS A 152 -14.21 -7.94 4.15
CA CYS A 152 -13.07 -7.38 3.43
C CYS A 152 -11.77 -7.39 4.25
N ILE A 153 -11.83 -7.17 5.57
CA ILE A 153 -10.69 -7.36 6.48
C ILE A 153 -10.24 -8.83 6.46
N THR A 154 -11.18 -9.76 6.59
CA THR A 154 -10.90 -11.21 6.59
C THR A 154 -10.20 -11.61 5.30
N ASP A 155 -10.80 -11.31 4.15
CA ASP A 155 -10.27 -11.63 2.82
C ASP A 155 -8.88 -11.01 2.61
N SER A 156 -8.69 -9.76 3.05
CA SER A 156 -7.41 -9.07 2.95
C SER A 156 -6.34 -9.68 3.85
N LEU A 157 -6.68 -10.06 5.09
CA LEU A 157 -5.73 -10.69 6.00
C LEU A 157 -5.37 -12.11 5.57
N VAL A 158 -6.32 -12.88 5.00
CA VAL A 158 -6.07 -14.20 4.41
C VAL A 158 -5.15 -14.08 3.20
N LYS A 159 -5.46 -13.16 2.27
CA LYS A 159 -4.64 -12.92 1.07
C LYS A 159 -3.20 -12.49 1.40
N LEU A 160 -3.02 -11.79 2.52
CA LEU A 160 -1.71 -11.34 2.99
C LEU A 160 -1.01 -12.38 3.89
N GLU A 161 -1.59 -13.57 4.07
CA GLU A 161 -1.09 -14.62 4.98
C GLU A 161 -0.91 -14.12 6.43
N ARG A 162 -1.71 -13.13 6.82
CA ARG A 162 -1.67 -12.49 8.15
C ARG A 162 -2.70 -13.09 9.11
N LEU A 163 -3.56 -14.00 8.66
CA LEU A 163 -4.58 -14.66 9.44
C LEU A 163 -4.30 -16.16 9.48
N SER A 164 -4.12 -16.71 10.67
CA SER A 164 -4.00 -18.15 10.89
C SER A 164 -5.35 -18.85 10.76
N HIS A 165 -5.32 -20.19 10.65
CA HIS A 165 -6.52 -20.99 10.89
C HIS A 165 -7.07 -20.68 12.29
N ARG A 166 -8.41 -20.66 12.40
CA ARG A 166 -9.10 -20.34 13.65
C ARG A 166 -8.71 -21.37 14.73
N GLU A 167 -8.44 -20.90 15.93
CA GLU A 167 -8.15 -21.76 17.09
C GLU A 167 -9.41 -22.55 17.49
N THR A 168 -10.59 -21.94 17.33
CA THR A 168 -11.87 -22.57 17.60
C THR A 168 -12.80 -22.43 16.39
N SER A 169 -13.43 -23.52 15.96
CA SER A 169 -14.48 -23.43 14.94
C SER A 169 -15.69 -22.70 15.50
N VAL A 170 -16.43 -22.00 14.61
CA VAL A 170 -17.70 -21.36 14.98
C VAL A 170 -18.71 -22.39 15.48
N LYS A 171 -18.63 -23.64 14.98
CA LYS A 171 -19.51 -24.73 15.40
C LYS A 171 -19.19 -25.13 16.84
N ASP A 172 -17.93 -25.44 17.13
CA ASP A 172 -17.46 -25.89 18.44
C ASP A 172 -17.77 -24.86 19.54
N ARG A 173 -17.56 -23.57 19.25
CA ARG A 173 -17.91 -22.51 20.20
C ARG A 173 -19.41 -22.37 20.42
N ARG A 174 -20.24 -22.53 19.38
CA ARG A 174 -21.70 -22.53 19.52
C ARG A 174 -22.20 -23.73 20.31
N GLU A 175 -21.54 -24.88 20.20
CA GLU A 175 -21.84 -26.04 21.02
C GLU A 175 -21.49 -25.78 22.48
N GLN A 176 -20.29 -25.26 22.79
CA GLN A 176 -19.93 -24.88 24.16
C GLN A 176 -20.92 -23.90 24.80
N GLN A 177 -21.37 -22.89 24.06
CA GLN A 177 -22.36 -21.91 24.53
C GLN A 177 -23.78 -22.47 24.71
N ARG A 178 -24.11 -23.64 24.15
CA ARG A 178 -25.41 -24.29 24.37
C ARG A 178 -25.47 -25.07 25.68
N PHE A 179 -24.31 -25.47 26.19
CA PHE A 179 -24.17 -26.26 27.41
C PHE A 179 -23.70 -25.43 28.61
N THR A 180 -23.63 -24.10 28.45
CA THR A 180 -23.33 -23.13 29.52
C THR A 180 -24.55 -22.22 29.71
#